data_AF-A0A3N0AWE6-F1
#
_entry.id   AF-A0A3N0AWE6-F1
#
_cell.length_a   1.000
_cell.length_b   1.000
_cell.length_c   1.000
_cell.angle_alpha   90.00
_cell.angle_beta   90.00
_cell.angle_gamma   90.00
#
_symmetry.space_group_name_H-M   'P 1'
#
loop_
_entity.id
_entity.type
_entity.pdbx_description
1 polymer ?
#
loop_
_entity_poly.entity_id
_entity_poly.type
_entity_poly.pdbx_seq_one_letter_code
_entity_poly.pdbx_strand_id
1 'polypeptide(L)'
;MTQRNPMNDRYQTDEHQGQTRKSAASAKPKSKAAASVRVQPTQKTKQQKKAEQKAARAKQSQIDRQYYNPPTAEYKKLRKIWWGLLIGAIALTALSWVGRAFLPEVGTYISLGLAYACIIGALYVDFSKIRKVRRAYQEEMMSKKSKEMRAQEKKAKAAQRAAKQQEAETPEVVEEAPKKRGLFGSGFRLKKAEEMKATEQDAKPAQDSKK
;
A
#
# COMPACT_ATOMS: atom_id res chain seq x y z
N MET A 1 -55.59 25.47 11.27
CA MET A 1 -55.29 24.38 12.23
C MET A 1 -56.59 23.61 12.47
N THR A 2 -56.63 22.30 12.25
CA THR A 2 -57.84 21.51 12.48
C THR A 2 -57.93 21.17 13.97
N GLN A 3 -58.99 21.64 14.62
CA GLN A 3 -59.25 21.38 16.04
C GLN A 3 -59.71 19.92 16.17
N ARG A 4 -59.00 19.11 16.96
CA ARG A 4 -59.30 17.69 17.14
C ARG A 4 -60.55 17.53 18.01
N ASN A 5 -61.33 16.48 17.74
CA ASN A 5 -62.59 16.21 18.45
C ASN A 5 -62.31 15.96 19.96
N PRO A 6 -62.85 16.80 20.86
CA PRO A 6 -62.62 16.69 22.31
C PRO A 6 -63.39 15.53 22.97
N MET A 7 -64.32 14.89 22.26
CA MET A 7 -65.11 13.76 22.78
C MET A 7 -64.53 12.38 22.40
N ASN A 8 -63.23 12.30 22.13
CA ASN A 8 -62.59 11.01 21.85
C ASN A 8 -62.05 10.39 23.14
N ASP A 9 -62.55 9.20 23.50
CA ASP A 9 -62.27 8.47 24.74
C ASP A 9 -60.78 8.32 25.06
N ARG A 10 -59.92 8.29 24.02
CA ARG A 10 -58.46 8.23 24.15
C ARG A 10 -57.84 9.44 24.87
N TYR A 11 -58.54 10.58 24.90
CA TYR A 11 -58.08 11.81 25.54
C TYR A 11 -58.88 12.17 26.79
N GLN A 12 -59.88 11.36 27.14
CA GLN A 12 -60.76 11.60 28.30
C GLN A 12 -60.33 10.81 29.55
N THR A 13 -59.43 9.85 29.42
CA THR A 13 -58.90 9.09 30.56
C THR A 13 -57.46 9.51 30.86
N ASP A 14 -57.22 9.96 32.10
CA ASP A 14 -55.91 10.45 32.59
C ASP A 14 -54.90 9.32 32.88
N GLU A 15 -55.22 8.07 32.53
CA GLU A 15 -54.31 6.94 32.71
C GLU A 15 -53.43 6.72 31.47
N HIS A 16 -52.27 7.37 31.48
CA HIS A 16 -51.14 7.04 30.61
C HIS A 16 -50.58 5.64 30.93
N GLN A 17 -51.20 4.57 30.44
CA GLN A 17 -50.68 3.20 30.56
C GLN A 17 -50.79 2.45 29.23
N GLY A 18 -49.89 2.79 28.29
CA GLY A 18 -49.59 1.91 27.17
C GLY A 18 -48.77 0.71 27.64
N GLN A 19 -49.41 -0.32 28.21
CA GLN A 19 -48.73 -1.59 28.49
C GLN A 19 -48.42 -2.32 27.17
N THR A 20 -47.24 -2.07 26.61
CA THR A 20 -46.68 -2.94 25.58
C THR A 20 -46.27 -4.26 26.22
N ARG A 21 -46.88 -5.37 25.79
CA ARG A 21 -46.48 -6.74 26.13
C ARG A 21 -44.95 -6.88 25.94
N LYS A 22 -44.24 -7.42 26.94
CA LYS A 22 -42.80 -7.72 26.84
C LYS A 22 -42.55 -8.72 25.72
N SER A 23 -42.25 -8.25 24.52
CA SER A 23 -41.87 -9.11 23.40
C SER A 23 -40.49 -9.74 23.65
N ALA A 24 -40.33 -11.00 23.20
CA ALA A 24 -39.10 -11.79 23.19
C ALA A 24 -37.90 -11.14 22.46
N ALA A 25 -38.05 -9.89 21.98
CA ALA A 25 -37.03 -9.08 21.36
C ALA A 25 -36.04 -8.43 22.34
N SER A 26 -36.30 -8.48 23.67
CA SER A 26 -35.32 -8.04 24.68
C SER A 26 -34.24 -9.09 24.99
N ALA A 27 -34.38 -10.31 24.45
CA ALA A 27 -33.31 -11.30 24.48
C ALA A 27 -32.20 -10.87 23.51
N LYS A 28 -31.17 -10.17 24.03
CA LYS A 28 -29.93 -9.92 23.28
C LYS A 28 -29.44 -11.25 22.70
N PRO A 29 -29.13 -11.34 21.39
CA PRO A 29 -28.56 -12.57 20.84
C PRO A 29 -27.27 -12.88 21.62
N LYS A 30 -27.19 -14.05 22.27
CA LYS A 30 -25.91 -14.57 22.78
C LYS A 30 -24.97 -14.62 21.58
N SER A 31 -23.97 -13.73 21.57
CA SER A 31 -23.04 -13.63 20.46
C SER A 31 -22.40 -14.99 20.23
N LYS A 32 -22.67 -15.63 19.08
CA LYS A 32 -21.86 -16.75 18.63
C LYS A 32 -20.43 -16.23 18.48
N ALA A 33 -19.46 -16.96 19.02
CA ALA A 33 -18.02 -16.69 19.01
C ALA A 33 -17.36 -16.58 17.61
N ALA A 34 -18.15 -16.32 16.56
CA ALA A 34 -17.73 -16.15 15.17
C ALA A 34 -18.43 -14.96 14.46
N ALA A 35 -19.19 -14.11 15.18
CA ALA A 35 -19.82 -12.92 14.60
C ALA A 35 -18.80 -11.82 14.17
N SER A 36 -17.51 -12.02 14.44
CA SER A 36 -16.42 -11.16 13.96
C SER A 36 -15.94 -11.52 12.55
N VAL A 37 -16.43 -12.60 11.94
CA VAL A 37 -16.11 -12.93 10.54
C VAL A 37 -17.00 -12.11 9.62
N ARG A 38 -16.69 -10.82 9.46
CA ARG A 38 -17.23 -10.04 8.34
C ARG A 38 -16.63 -10.60 7.07
N VAL A 39 -17.48 -11.20 6.22
CA VAL A 39 -17.15 -11.51 4.83
C VAL A 39 -16.85 -10.18 4.15
N GLN A 40 -15.57 -9.86 3.99
CA GLN A 40 -15.16 -8.69 3.22
C GLN A 40 -15.66 -8.88 1.78
N PRO A 41 -16.40 -7.92 1.21
CA PRO A 41 -16.78 -8.01 -0.19
C PRO A 41 -15.50 -8.07 -1.04
N THR A 42 -15.43 -9.01 -1.97
CA THR A 42 -14.29 -9.18 -2.89
C THR A 42 -14.07 -7.95 -3.79
N GLN A 43 -15.08 -7.08 -3.91
CA GLN A 43 -15.03 -5.84 -4.66
C GLN A 43 -14.93 -4.63 -3.72
N LYS A 44 -13.84 -3.86 -3.84
CA LYS A 44 -13.65 -2.60 -3.11
C LYS A 44 -14.78 -1.63 -3.45
N THR A 45 -15.42 -1.05 -2.44
CA THR A 45 -16.44 -0.01 -2.63
C THR A 45 -15.84 1.22 -3.32
N LYS A 46 -16.66 1.99 -4.04
CA LYS A 46 -16.23 3.25 -4.69
C LYS A 46 -15.53 4.20 -3.70
N GLN A 47 -15.99 4.24 -2.44
CA GLN A 47 -15.37 5.02 -1.37
C GLN A 47 -13.98 4.50 -0.98
N GLN A 48 -13.80 3.19 -0.86
CA GLN A 48 -12.50 2.58 -0.58
C GLN A 48 -11.51 2.80 -1.73
N LYS A 49 -11.95 2.66 -3.00
CA LYS A 49 -11.10 2.96 -4.18
C LYS A 49 -10.63 4.42 -4.20
N LYS A 50 -11.52 5.37 -3.88
CA LYS A 50 -11.16 6.80 -3.76
C LYS A 50 -10.17 7.06 -2.62
N ALA A 51 -10.40 6.46 -1.45
CA ALA A 51 -9.50 6.60 -0.30
C ALA A 51 -8.10 6.03 -0.62
N GLU A 52 -8.04 4.88 -1.28
CA GLU A 52 -6.79 4.25 -1.69
C GLU A 52 -6.06 5.05 -2.77
N GLN A 53 -6.78 5.62 -3.74
CA GLN A 53 -6.20 6.51 -4.75
C GLN A 53 -5.64 7.80 -4.11
N LYS A 54 -6.35 8.38 -3.13
CA LYS A 54 -5.87 9.55 -2.38
C LYS A 54 -4.63 9.20 -1.57
N ALA A 55 -4.62 8.05 -0.90
CA ALA A 55 -3.46 7.57 -0.16
C ALA A 55 -2.26 7.28 -1.08
N ALA A 56 -2.49 6.68 -2.26
CA ALA A 56 -1.46 6.44 -3.26
C ALA A 56 -0.89 7.76 -3.81
N ARG A 57 -1.74 8.74 -4.13
CA ARG A 57 -1.31 10.07 -4.57
C ARG A 57 -0.52 10.79 -3.47
N ALA A 58 -0.92 10.68 -2.21
CA ALA A 58 -0.20 11.26 -1.08
C ALA A 58 1.17 10.61 -0.87
N LYS A 59 1.28 9.28 -1.02
CA LYS A 59 2.57 8.57 -1.00
C LYS A 59 3.46 9.01 -2.16
N GLN A 60 2.89 9.11 -3.36
CA GLN A 60 3.63 9.57 -4.54
C GLN A 60 4.11 11.01 -4.37
N SER A 61 3.29 11.93 -3.86
CA SER A 61 3.69 13.32 -3.63
C SER A 61 4.80 13.45 -2.58
N GLN A 62 4.77 12.61 -1.53
CA GLN A 62 5.87 12.54 -0.57
C GLN A 62 7.18 12.07 -1.22
N ILE A 63 7.12 11.04 -2.05
CA ILE A 63 8.27 10.55 -2.82
C ILE A 63 8.78 11.64 -3.78
N ASP A 64 7.87 12.33 -4.47
CA ASP A 64 8.20 13.42 -5.40
C ASP A 64 8.88 14.59 -4.68
N ARG A 65 8.46 14.92 -3.47
CA ARG A 65 9.08 15.95 -2.64
C ARG A 65 10.46 15.52 -2.14
N GLN A 66 10.59 14.26 -1.70
CA GLN A 66 11.85 13.71 -1.18
C GLN A 66 12.95 13.71 -2.25
N TYR A 67 12.59 13.40 -3.50
CA TYR A 67 13.54 13.28 -4.61
C TYR A 67 13.34 14.34 -5.68
N TYR A 68 12.86 15.53 -5.28
CA TYR A 68 12.55 16.62 -6.21
C TYR A 68 13.79 17.09 -7.00
N ASN A 69 14.93 17.16 -6.31
CA ASN A 69 16.23 17.56 -6.86
C ASN A 69 17.19 16.36 -6.84
N PRO A 70 17.14 15.47 -7.85
CA PRO A 70 18.07 14.35 -7.92
C PRO A 70 19.50 14.89 -8.13
N PRO A 71 20.49 14.45 -7.34
CA PRO A 71 21.88 14.91 -7.42
C PRO A 71 22.66 14.27 -8.59
N THR A 72 22.00 13.97 -9.71
CA THR A 72 22.65 13.38 -10.89
C THR A 72 23.29 14.48 -11.76
N ALA A 73 24.46 14.19 -12.34
CA ALA A 73 25.14 15.13 -13.23
C ALA A 73 24.30 15.46 -14.47
N GLU A 74 23.56 14.46 -14.99
CA GLU A 74 22.65 14.62 -16.12
C GLU A 74 21.51 15.60 -15.82
N TYR A 75 20.88 15.48 -14.64
CA TYR A 75 19.81 16.41 -14.21
C TYR A 75 20.31 17.85 -14.15
N LYS A 76 21.52 18.07 -13.59
CA LYS A 76 22.12 19.40 -13.52
C LYS A 76 22.40 19.99 -14.92
N LYS A 77 22.89 19.18 -15.86
CA LYS A 77 23.10 19.61 -17.26
C LYS A 77 21.78 19.98 -17.93
N LEU A 78 20.75 19.13 -17.81
CA LEU A 78 19.42 19.41 -18.36
C LEU A 78 18.79 20.66 -17.75
N ARG A 79 18.97 20.89 -16.45
CA ARG A 79 18.46 22.07 -15.77
C ARG A 79 19.16 23.35 -16.22
N LYS A 80 20.47 23.31 -16.52
CA LYS A 80 21.20 24.43 -17.14
C LYS A 80 20.67 24.74 -18.54
N ILE A 81 20.42 23.73 -19.37
CA ILE A 81 19.82 23.90 -20.70
C ILE A 81 18.42 24.50 -20.58
N TRP A 82 17.61 23.99 -19.66
CA TRP A 82 16.25 24.50 -19.41
C TRP A 82 16.27 25.98 -18.96
N TRP A 83 17.17 26.34 -18.04
CA TRP A 83 17.36 27.74 -17.65
C TRP A 83 17.88 28.59 -18.80
N GLY A 84 18.80 28.08 -19.61
CA GLY A 84 19.30 28.76 -20.80
C GLY A 84 18.19 29.07 -21.80
N LEU A 85 17.28 28.13 -22.04
CA LEU A 85 16.11 28.34 -22.89
C LEU A 85 15.14 29.37 -22.31
N LEU A 86 14.89 29.35 -20.99
CA LEU A 86 14.03 30.35 -20.36
C LEU A 86 14.65 31.76 -20.37
N ILE A 87 15.93 31.88 -20.04
CA ILE A 87 16.63 33.17 -20.08
C ILE A 87 16.68 33.68 -21.52
N GLY A 88 16.98 32.80 -22.48
CA GLY A 88 16.96 33.12 -23.91
C GLY A 88 15.58 33.59 -24.37
N ALA A 89 14.50 32.91 -23.97
CA ALA A 89 13.14 33.34 -24.27
C ALA A 89 12.83 34.74 -23.72
N ILE A 90 13.15 34.99 -22.44
CA ILE A 90 12.94 36.29 -21.80
C ILE A 90 13.75 37.39 -22.51
N ALA A 91 15.01 37.11 -22.83
CA ALA A 91 15.88 38.05 -23.55
C ALA A 91 15.34 38.37 -24.96
N LEU A 92 14.88 37.36 -25.69
CA LEU A 92 14.27 37.54 -27.02
C LEU A 92 12.94 38.30 -26.95
N THR A 93 12.12 38.05 -25.93
CA THR A 93 10.89 38.83 -25.69
C THR A 93 11.21 40.29 -25.38
N ALA A 94 12.20 40.56 -24.52
CA ALA A 94 12.65 41.92 -24.24
C ALA A 94 13.22 42.60 -25.50
N LEU A 95 14.00 41.86 -26.30
CA LEU A 95 14.53 42.33 -27.58
C LEU A 95 13.40 42.63 -28.58
N SER A 96 12.32 41.87 -28.58
CA SER A 96 11.14 42.15 -29.44
C SER A 96 10.47 43.48 -29.08
N TRP A 97 10.56 43.92 -27.83
CA TRP A 97 10.03 45.21 -27.37
C TRP A 97 11.00 46.37 -27.61
N VAL A 98 12.26 46.24 -27.18
CA VAL A 98 13.29 47.29 -27.30
C VAL A 98 13.80 47.43 -28.73
N GLY A 99 13.90 46.31 -29.44
CA GLY A 99 14.37 46.24 -30.82
C GLY A 99 13.45 46.94 -31.82
N ARG A 100 12.22 47.31 -31.45
CA ARG A 100 11.31 48.10 -32.31
C ARG A 100 11.91 49.43 -32.74
N ALA A 101 12.82 50.00 -31.95
CA ALA A 101 13.48 51.25 -32.28
C ALA A 101 14.55 51.12 -33.40
N PHE A 102 15.07 49.92 -33.65
CA PHE A 102 16.23 49.73 -34.55
C PHE A 102 16.08 48.54 -35.53
N LEU A 103 15.10 47.67 -35.34
CA LEU A 103 14.82 46.52 -36.21
C LEU A 103 13.57 46.79 -37.05
N PRO A 104 13.56 46.36 -38.33
CA PRO A 104 12.35 46.35 -39.13
C PRO A 104 11.30 45.42 -38.51
N GLU A 105 10.02 45.67 -38.81
CA GLU A 105 8.88 44.98 -38.19
C GLU A 105 9.00 43.45 -38.27
N VAL A 106 9.42 42.93 -39.43
CA VAL A 106 9.67 41.50 -39.67
C VAL A 106 10.70 40.94 -38.70
N GLY A 107 11.76 41.69 -38.39
CA GLY A 107 12.79 41.29 -37.43
C GLY A 107 12.23 41.11 -36.03
N THR A 108 11.27 41.96 -35.62
CA THR A 108 10.61 41.82 -34.32
C THR A 108 9.72 40.58 -34.25
N TYR A 109 9.01 40.22 -35.33
CA TYR A 109 8.23 38.98 -35.39
C TYR A 109 9.10 37.73 -35.40
N ILE A 110 10.25 37.75 -36.08
CA ILE A 110 11.22 36.65 -36.04
C ILE A 110 11.73 36.46 -34.60
N SER A 111 12.11 37.55 -33.92
CA SER A 111 12.57 37.47 -32.52
C SER A 111 11.49 36.88 -31.60
N LEU A 112 10.22 37.23 -31.83
CA LEU A 112 9.09 36.72 -31.07
C LEU A 112 8.84 35.23 -31.38
N GLY A 113 8.92 34.84 -32.66
CA GLY A 113 8.83 33.44 -33.08
C GLY A 113 9.93 32.57 -32.45
N LEU A 114 11.16 33.07 -32.40
CA LEU A 114 12.26 32.41 -31.70
C LEU A 114 12.03 32.31 -30.18
N ALA A 115 11.46 33.35 -29.56
CA ALA A 115 11.11 33.31 -28.14
C ALA A 115 10.09 32.18 -27.84
N TYR A 116 9.05 32.05 -28.67
CA TYR A 116 8.08 30.95 -28.55
C TYR A 116 8.74 29.58 -28.78
N ALA A 117 9.64 29.46 -29.76
CA ALA A 117 10.40 28.22 -29.97
C ALA A 117 11.24 27.85 -28.75
N CYS A 118 11.89 28.83 -28.08
CA CYS A 118 12.61 28.61 -26.83
C CYS A 118 11.69 28.16 -25.69
N ILE A 119 10.49 28.75 -25.55
CA ILE A 119 9.50 28.33 -24.54
C ILE A 119 9.04 26.89 -24.80
N ILE A 120 8.65 26.57 -26.03
CA ILE A 120 8.22 25.22 -26.41
C ILE A 120 9.35 24.22 -26.16
N GLY A 121 10.58 24.56 -26.53
CA GLY A 121 11.77 23.77 -26.24
C GLY A 121 11.98 23.56 -24.74
N ALA A 122 11.80 24.60 -23.91
CA ALA A 122 11.92 24.50 -22.45
C ALA A 122 10.87 23.55 -21.86
N LEU A 123 9.62 23.64 -22.32
CA LEU A 123 8.56 22.70 -21.93
C LEU A 123 8.93 21.28 -22.36
N TYR A 124 9.34 21.06 -23.60
CA TYR A 124 9.74 19.73 -24.07
C TYR A 124 10.86 19.13 -23.21
N VAL A 125 11.89 19.91 -22.85
CA VAL A 125 12.99 19.46 -21.98
C VAL A 125 12.48 19.12 -20.57
N ASP A 126 11.58 19.93 -20.00
CA ASP A 126 11.00 19.68 -18.67
C ASP A 126 10.13 18.41 -18.65
N PHE A 127 9.17 18.32 -19.56
CA PHE A 127 8.21 17.22 -19.62
C PHE A 127 8.84 15.89 -20.04
N SER A 128 9.80 15.92 -20.98
CA SER A 128 10.40 14.70 -21.51
C SER A 128 11.63 14.31 -20.72
N LYS A 129 12.71 15.10 -20.78
CA LYS A 129 14.02 14.64 -20.27
C LYS A 129 14.13 14.79 -18.75
N ILE A 130 13.80 15.95 -18.20
CA ILE A 130 13.92 16.21 -16.76
C ILE A 130 13.02 15.28 -15.95
N ARG A 131 11.76 15.10 -16.38
CA ARG A 131 10.84 14.15 -15.73
C ARG A 131 11.28 12.70 -15.84
N LYS A 132 11.83 12.26 -16.97
CA LYS A 132 12.36 10.89 -17.11
C LYS A 132 13.53 10.64 -16.16
N VAL A 133 14.50 11.56 -16.11
CA VAL A 133 15.65 11.45 -15.20
C VAL A 133 15.21 11.47 -13.73
N ARG A 134 14.24 12.32 -13.37
CA ARG A 134 13.69 12.34 -12.01
C ARG A 134 13.00 11.03 -11.65
N ARG A 135 12.17 10.47 -12.54
CA ARG A 135 11.47 9.20 -12.32
C ARG A 135 12.45 8.02 -12.21
N ALA A 136 13.45 7.94 -13.09
CA ALA A 136 14.48 6.92 -13.01
C ALA A 136 15.22 6.97 -11.66
N TYR A 137 15.59 8.17 -11.21
CA TYR A 137 16.23 8.35 -9.91
C TYR A 137 15.31 7.95 -8.73
N GLN A 138 14.03 8.31 -8.79
CA GLN A 138 13.04 7.89 -7.79
C GLN A 138 12.91 6.36 -7.73
N GLU A 139 12.83 5.69 -8.87
CA GLU A 139 12.75 4.24 -8.96
C GLU A 139 13.99 3.56 -8.38
N GLU A 140 15.19 4.09 -8.68
CA GLU A 140 16.44 3.58 -8.10
C GLU A 140 16.44 3.71 -6.57
N MET A 141 16.09 4.88 -6.02
CA MET A 141 16.08 5.10 -4.58
C MET A 141 15.04 4.24 -3.86
N MET A 142 13.85 4.10 -4.45
CA MET A 142 12.81 3.22 -3.90
C MET A 142 13.20 1.74 -3.98
N SER A 143 13.91 1.32 -5.04
CA SER A 143 14.41 -0.05 -5.18
C SER A 143 15.49 -0.38 -4.14
N LYS A 144 16.43 0.55 -3.90
CA LYS A 144 17.49 0.40 -2.89
C LYS A 144 16.90 0.35 -1.49
N LYS A 145 15.98 1.27 -1.17
CA LYS A 145 15.24 1.24 0.11
C LYS A 145 14.48 -0.08 0.30
N SER A 146 13.85 -0.62 -0.75
CA SER A 146 13.18 -1.93 -0.65
C SER A 146 14.16 -3.08 -0.36
N LYS A 147 15.35 -3.07 -0.97
CA LYS A 147 16.40 -4.07 -0.73
C LYS A 147 16.98 -3.97 0.68
N GLU A 148 17.28 -2.76 1.14
CA GLU A 148 17.80 -2.50 2.49
C GLU A 148 16.79 -2.87 3.57
N MET A 149 15.52 -2.50 3.40
CA MET A 149 14.45 -2.87 4.33
C MET A 149 14.31 -4.39 4.44
N ARG A 150 14.36 -5.13 3.32
CA ARG A 150 14.33 -6.60 3.34
C ARG A 150 15.57 -7.20 4.02
N ALA A 151 16.74 -6.61 3.82
CA ALA A 151 17.97 -7.06 4.47
C ALA A 151 17.91 -6.82 5.99
N GLN A 152 17.41 -5.66 6.41
CA GLN A 152 17.19 -5.33 7.83
C GLN A 152 16.14 -6.24 8.46
N GLU A 153 15.03 -6.54 7.77
CA GLU A 153 14.01 -7.46 8.27
C GLU A 153 14.57 -8.88 8.47
N LYS A 154 15.38 -9.39 7.52
CA LYS A 154 16.07 -10.67 7.66
C LYS A 154 17.02 -10.68 8.85
N LYS A 155 17.81 -9.61 9.03
CA LYS A 155 18.73 -9.46 10.18
C LYS A 155 17.97 -9.38 11.50
N ALA A 156 16.89 -8.61 11.57
CA ALA A 156 16.05 -8.50 12.76
C ALA A 156 15.40 -9.85 13.11
N LYS A 157 14.89 -10.59 12.11
CA LYS A 157 14.32 -11.92 12.32
C LYS A 157 15.36 -12.94 12.75
N ALA A 158 16.59 -12.86 12.23
CA ALA A 158 17.70 -13.69 12.68
C ALA A 158 18.11 -13.35 14.13
N ALA A 159 18.22 -12.07 14.47
CA ALA A 159 18.50 -11.62 15.83
C ALA A 159 17.41 -12.02 16.84
N GLN A 160 16.13 -11.92 16.46
CA GLN A 160 15.02 -12.41 17.28
C GLN A 160 15.05 -13.93 17.49
N ARG A 161 15.45 -14.69 16.47
CA ARG A 161 15.62 -16.15 16.60
C ARG A 161 16.80 -16.50 17.51
N ALA A 162 17.92 -15.79 17.38
CA ALA A 162 19.08 -15.97 18.25
C ALA A 162 18.78 -15.58 19.70
N ALA A 163 18.08 -14.47 19.94
CA ALA A 163 17.67 -14.06 21.28
C ALA A 163 16.73 -15.09 21.93
N LYS A 164 15.76 -15.63 21.18
CA LYS A 164 14.89 -16.73 21.67
C LYS A 164 15.60 -18.04 21.94
N GLN A 165 16.73 -18.30 21.28
CA GLN A 165 17.54 -19.49 21.53
C GLN A 165 18.42 -19.30 22.77
N GLN A 166 18.97 -18.11 22.99
CA GLN A 166 19.74 -17.77 24.20
C GLN A 166 18.87 -17.75 25.46
N GLU A 167 17.62 -17.27 25.36
CA GLU A 167 16.63 -17.32 26.44
C GLU A 167 16.15 -18.76 26.73
N ALA A 168 16.39 -19.71 25.83
CA ALA A 168 16.13 -21.13 26.02
C ALA A 168 17.36 -21.94 26.48
N GLU A 169 18.56 -21.36 26.47
CA GLU A 169 19.83 -22.01 26.87
C GLU A 169 20.32 -21.63 28.27
N THR A 170 19.62 -20.77 29.02
CA THR A 170 19.81 -20.63 30.48
C THR A 170 19.19 -21.82 31.22
N PRO A 171 19.95 -22.67 31.94
CA PRO A 171 19.39 -23.79 32.70
C PRO A 171 19.09 -23.46 34.18
N GLU A 172 17.85 -23.78 34.57
CA GLU A 172 17.30 -24.27 35.86
C GLU A 172 17.39 -23.48 37.19
N VAL A 173 16.20 -23.18 37.77
CA VAL A 173 15.75 -23.75 39.06
C VAL A 173 14.27 -24.21 38.94
N VAL A 174 14.07 -25.49 39.24
CA VAL A 174 12.89 -26.39 39.38
C VAL A 174 11.52 -25.78 39.74
N GLU A 175 10.46 -26.12 38.97
CA GLU A 175 9.20 -26.75 39.46
C GLU A 175 8.27 -27.23 38.30
N GLU A 176 7.39 -28.19 38.61
CA GLU A 176 6.80 -29.24 37.77
C GLU A 176 5.82 -28.86 36.61
N ALA A 177 5.70 -29.81 35.66
CA ALA A 177 4.73 -30.09 34.57
C ALA A 177 3.35 -29.32 34.48
N PRO A 178 2.68 -29.22 33.29
CA PRO A 178 2.66 -30.22 32.22
C PRO A 178 2.79 -29.73 30.76
N LYS A 179 3.27 -30.68 29.94
CA LYS A 179 3.47 -30.62 28.49
C LYS A 179 2.20 -30.20 27.73
N LYS A 180 2.21 -29.00 27.16
CA LYS A 180 1.20 -28.57 26.17
C LYS A 180 1.55 -29.14 24.79
N ARG A 181 0.74 -30.11 24.36
CA ARG A 181 0.72 -30.66 22.99
C ARG A 181 0.52 -29.52 21.99
N GLY A 182 1.43 -29.40 21.03
CA GLY A 182 1.33 -28.43 19.94
C GLY A 182 0.09 -28.68 19.08
N LEU A 183 -0.67 -27.61 18.84
CA LEU A 183 -1.94 -27.60 18.09
C LEU A 183 -1.75 -27.77 16.56
N PHE A 184 -0.54 -28.06 16.08
CA PHE A 184 -0.29 -28.34 14.66
C PHE A 184 0.67 -29.52 14.50
N GLY A 185 0.09 -30.68 14.15
CA GLY A 185 0.68 -31.53 13.11
C GLY A 185 1.77 -32.51 13.52
N SER A 186 1.44 -33.50 14.36
CA SER A 186 2.22 -34.76 14.43
C SER A 186 1.34 -36.02 14.31
N GLY A 187 0.13 -35.90 13.75
CA GLY A 187 -0.86 -36.99 13.71
C GLY A 187 -1.23 -37.53 12.34
N PHE A 188 -0.70 -37.00 11.23
CA PHE A 188 -1.17 -37.39 9.87
C PHE A 188 -0.10 -37.96 8.94
N ARG A 189 1.13 -38.22 9.42
CA ARG A 189 2.23 -38.65 8.55
C ARG A 189 3.02 -39.87 9.02
N LEU A 190 2.39 -40.85 9.67
CA LEU A 190 3.06 -42.14 9.89
C LEU A 190 2.29 -43.37 9.41
N LYS A 191 0.95 -43.38 9.36
CA LYS A 191 0.22 -44.58 8.93
C LYS A 191 0.48 -45.03 7.48
N LYS A 192 0.72 -44.09 6.55
CA LYS A 192 0.95 -44.43 5.14
C LYS A 192 2.37 -44.98 4.88
N ALA A 193 3.35 -44.66 5.73
CA ALA A 193 4.72 -45.15 5.58
C ALA A 193 4.89 -46.55 6.20
N GLU A 194 4.11 -46.87 7.23
CA GLU A 194 4.09 -48.20 7.85
C GLU A 194 3.27 -49.21 7.03
N GLU A 195 2.14 -48.80 6.42
CA GLU A 195 1.37 -49.69 5.53
C GLU A 195 2.18 -50.12 4.30
N MET A 196 3.00 -49.24 3.72
CA MET A 196 3.84 -49.60 2.57
C MET A 196 5.00 -50.54 2.94
N LYS A 197 5.52 -50.47 4.17
CA LYS A 197 6.59 -51.37 4.62
C LYS A 197 6.08 -52.74 5.05
N ALA A 198 4.87 -52.82 5.60
CA ALA A 198 4.24 -54.10 5.94
C ALA A 198 3.91 -54.92 4.67
N THR A 199 3.42 -54.26 3.60
CA THR A 199 3.11 -54.96 2.33
C THR A 199 4.34 -55.47 1.58
N GLU A 200 5.53 -54.91 1.83
CA GLU A 200 6.77 -55.34 1.16
C GLU A 200 7.49 -56.47 1.91
N GLN A 201 7.24 -56.62 3.22
CA GLN A 201 7.84 -57.65 4.05
C GLN A 201 7.09 -59.00 4.00
N ASP A 202 5.78 -59.01 3.73
CA ASP A 202 4.99 -60.24 3.59
C ASP A 202 5.06 -60.89 2.20
N ALA A 203 5.79 -60.30 1.24
CA ALA A 203 5.86 -60.78 -0.14
C ALA A 203 7.11 -61.65 -0.47
N LYS A 204 7.90 -62.08 0.52
CA LYS A 204 9.04 -62.99 0.28
C LYS A 204 8.93 -64.30 1.06
N PRO A 205 8.37 -65.36 0.47
CA PRO A 205 8.76 -66.72 0.79
C PRO A 205 9.92 -67.17 -0.12
N ALA A 206 10.95 -67.68 0.54
CA ALA A 206 11.82 -68.79 0.17
C ALA A 206 11.85 -69.26 -1.30
N GLN A 207 13.06 -69.30 -1.88
CA GLN A 207 13.65 -70.56 -2.34
C GLN A 207 15.15 -70.39 -2.60
N ASP A 208 15.90 -70.67 -1.54
CA ASP A 208 17.20 -71.32 -1.64
C ASP A 208 16.91 -72.82 -1.84
N SER A 209 17.43 -73.46 -2.89
CA SER A 209 18.01 -74.82 -2.81
C SER A 209 18.25 -75.47 -4.19
N LYS A 210 19.50 -75.91 -4.34
CA LYS A 210 19.97 -77.12 -5.04
C LYS A 210 19.99 -77.19 -6.58
N LYS A 211 21.26 -77.32 -7.02
CA LYS A 211 21.82 -78.11 -8.12
C LYS A 211 21.63 -77.60 -9.54
#